data_AF-A0A1W6DRW2-F1
#
_entry.id   AF-A0A1W6DRW2-F1
#
_cell.length_a   1.000
_cell.length_b   1.000
_cell.length_c   1.000
_cell.angle_alpha   90.00
_cell.angle_beta   90.00
_cell.angle_gamma   90.00
#
_symmetry.space_group_name_H-M   'P 1'
#
loop_
_entity.id
_entity.type
_entity.pdbx_description
1 polymer ?
#
loop_
_entity_poly.entity_id
_entity_poly.type
_entity_poly.pdbx_seq_one_letter_code
_entity_poly.pdbx_strand_id
1 'polypeptide(L)'
;MSATMRRAKADARSEHVTIGQVREDAAGRVTIDCSCGMPLTNGPDWTVDEHIRLHRAEARYLALSAVAPAGMPRLIAVDADRLPRVD
;
A
#
# COMPACT_ATOMS: atom_id res chain seq x y z
N MET A 1 18.06 -9.28 -2.18
CA MET A 1 17.03 -9.09 -1.12
C MET A 1 17.09 -10.27 -0.17
N SER A 2 17.03 -10.07 1.16
CA SER A 2 17.16 -11.16 2.15
C SER A 2 15.92 -12.08 2.17
N ALA A 3 16.02 -13.25 2.81
CA ALA A 3 14.89 -14.16 2.97
C ALA A 3 13.73 -13.51 3.75
N THR A 4 14.02 -12.77 4.80
CA THR A 4 13.03 -12.04 5.60
C THR A 4 12.30 -10.99 4.77
N MET A 5 13.03 -10.18 3.99
CA MET A 5 12.41 -9.19 3.10
C MET A 5 11.57 -9.82 1.99
N ARG A 6 11.96 -11.01 1.48
CA ARG A 6 11.16 -11.73 0.47
C ARG A 6 9.82 -12.18 1.05
N ARG A 7 9.82 -12.69 2.28
CA ARG A 7 8.58 -13.05 3.00
C ARG A 7 7.71 -11.83 3.24
N ALA A 8 8.24 -10.78 3.86
CA ALA A 8 7.49 -9.54 4.13
C ALA A 8 6.83 -8.95 2.86
N LYS A 9 7.53 -8.98 1.71
CA LYS A 9 6.94 -8.56 0.43
C LYS A 9 5.81 -9.49 -0.04
N ALA A 10 5.95 -10.80 0.14
CA ALA A 10 4.94 -11.77 -0.25
C ALA A 10 3.69 -11.64 0.64
N ASP A 11 3.89 -11.49 1.95
CA ASP A 11 2.83 -11.33 2.94
C ASP A 11 2.01 -10.07 2.65
N ALA A 12 2.67 -8.92 2.48
CA ALA A 12 2.01 -7.67 2.09
C ALA A 12 1.22 -7.78 0.78
N ARG A 13 1.69 -8.57 -0.19
CA ARG A 13 0.95 -8.82 -1.44
C ARG A 13 -0.30 -9.67 -1.19
N SER A 14 -0.21 -10.68 -0.33
CA SER A 14 -1.33 -11.57 -0.03
C SER A 14 -2.39 -10.94 0.87
N GLU A 15 -1.99 -9.99 1.73
CA GLU A 15 -2.89 -9.30 2.66
C GLU A 15 -3.68 -8.16 1.98
N HIS A 16 -3.23 -7.69 0.81
CA HIS A 16 -3.82 -6.56 0.07
C HIS A 16 -4.34 -6.97 -1.32
N VAL A 17 -5.36 -7.83 -1.34
CA VAL A 17 -6.05 -8.27 -2.55
C VAL A 17 -7.39 -7.55 -2.67
N THR A 18 -7.75 -7.13 -3.88
CA THR A 18 -9.06 -6.54 -4.15
C THR A 18 -10.12 -7.63 -4.10
N ILE A 19 -11.21 -7.38 -3.36
CA ILE A 19 -12.28 -8.33 -3.11
C ILE A 19 -13.64 -7.72 -3.44
N GLY A 20 -14.65 -8.57 -3.63
CA GLY A 20 -16.01 -8.13 -3.89
C GLY A 20 -16.22 -7.70 -5.35
N GLN A 21 -17.15 -6.76 -5.55
CA GLN A 21 -17.53 -6.21 -6.85
C GLN A 21 -17.33 -4.70 -6.85
N VAL A 22 -17.04 -4.16 -8.03
CA VAL A 22 -16.99 -2.70 -8.23
C VAL A 22 -18.39 -2.12 -8.04
N ARG A 23 -18.48 -1.02 -7.28
CA ARG A 23 -19.72 -0.29 -7.03
C ARG A 23 -19.57 1.13 -7.54
N GLU A 24 -20.54 1.59 -8.32
CA GLU A 24 -20.63 2.97 -8.78
C GLU A 24 -21.89 3.62 -8.22
N ASP A 25 -21.75 4.83 -7.69
CA ASP A 25 -22.89 5.62 -7.21
C ASP A 25 -23.38 6.66 -8.24
N ALA A 26 -24.50 7.31 -7.94
CA ALA A 26 -25.09 8.33 -8.82
C ALA A 26 -24.21 9.58 -9.03
N ALA A 27 -23.16 9.76 -8.23
CA ALA A 27 -22.19 10.83 -8.35
C ALA A 27 -20.93 10.42 -9.14
N GLY A 28 -20.90 9.19 -9.69
CA GLY A 28 -19.76 8.66 -10.45
C GLY A 28 -18.60 8.20 -9.55
N ARG A 29 -18.85 7.97 -8.26
CA ARG A 29 -17.85 7.41 -7.35
C ARG A 29 -17.76 5.90 -7.57
N VAL A 30 -16.59 5.45 -7.97
CA VAL A 30 -16.26 4.04 -8.22
C VAL A 30 -15.46 3.50 -7.04
N THR A 31 -15.96 2.45 -6.39
CA THR A 31 -15.36 1.84 -5.19
C THR A 31 -15.21 0.33 -5.32
N ILE A 32 -14.11 -0.22 -4.82
CA ILE A 32 -13.88 -1.66 -4.61
C ILE A 32 -13.20 -1.89 -3.26
N ASP A 33 -13.44 -3.03 -2.62
CA ASP A 33 -12.87 -3.30 -1.30
C ASP A 33 -11.51 -3.99 -1.40
N CYS A 34 -10.61 -3.69 -0.46
CA CYS A 34 -9.39 -4.44 -0.22
C CYS A 34 -9.58 -5.43 0.94
N SER A 35 -8.92 -6.59 0.89
CA SER A 35 -8.97 -7.60 1.95
C SER A 35 -8.48 -7.11 3.32
N CYS A 36 -7.71 -6.02 3.35
CA CYS A 36 -7.33 -5.33 4.59
C CYS A 36 -8.47 -4.51 5.22
N GLY A 37 -9.66 -4.47 4.59
CA GLY A 37 -10.82 -3.72 5.06
C GLY A 37 -10.92 -2.28 4.53
N MET A 38 -9.94 -1.81 3.76
CA MET A 38 -9.99 -0.46 3.18
C MET A 38 -10.86 -0.43 1.92
N PRO A 39 -11.87 0.46 1.85
CA PRO A 39 -12.53 0.77 0.59
C PRO A 39 -11.59 1.62 -0.28
N LEU A 40 -11.39 1.20 -1.52
CA LEU A 40 -10.57 1.89 -2.51
C LEU A 40 -11.50 2.60 -3.49
N THR A 41 -11.42 3.92 -3.51
CA THR A 41 -12.36 4.79 -4.22
C THR A 41 -11.62 5.75 -5.14
N ASN A 42 -12.16 6.02 -6.33
CA ASN A 42 -11.65 7.12 -7.16
C ASN A 42 -11.80 8.49 -6.46
N GLY A 43 -11.13 9.51 -6.98
CA GLY A 43 -11.43 10.88 -6.61
C GLY A 43 -11.47 11.81 -7.82
N PRO A 44 -11.39 13.13 -7.60
CA PRO A 44 -11.66 14.11 -8.64
C PRO A 44 -10.74 14.02 -9.86
N ASP A 45 -9.48 13.64 -9.63
CA ASP A 45 -8.36 13.68 -10.57
C ASP A 45 -7.62 12.34 -10.70
N TRP A 46 -8.16 11.27 -10.11
CA TRP A 46 -7.52 9.96 -10.03
C TRP A 46 -8.54 8.83 -10.00
N THR A 47 -8.17 7.73 -10.64
CA THR A 47 -8.98 6.53 -10.85
C THR A 47 -8.91 5.57 -9.66
N VAL A 48 -9.88 4.66 -9.56
CA VAL A 48 -9.84 3.56 -8.58
C VAL A 48 -8.59 2.68 -8.76
N ASP A 49 -8.15 2.48 -10.01
CA ASP A 49 -6.92 1.76 -10.34
C ASP A 49 -5.68 2.44 -9.78
N GLU A 50 -5.62 3.77 -9.82
CA GLU A 50 -4.54 4.54 -9.21
C GLU A 50 -4.54 4.41 -7.69
N HIS A 51 -5.71 4.47 -7.05
CA HIS A 51 -5.83 4.24 -5.62
C HIS A 51 -5.38 2.81 -5.25
N ILE A 52 -5.79 1.78 -6.00
CA ILE A 52 -5.32 0.39 -5.79
C ILE A 52 -3.80 0.29 -5.89
N ARG A 53 -3.20 0.91 -6.91
CA ARG A 53 -1.74 0.89 -7.10
C ARG A 53 -1.02 1.57 -5.95
N LEU A 54 -1.47 2.76 -5.54
CA LEU A 54 -0.87 3.52 -4.46
C LEU A 54 -0.97 2.77 -3.13
N HIS A 55 -2.16 2.30 -2.78
CA HIS A 55 -2.41 1.56 -1.54
C HIS A 55 -1.52 0.32 -1.40
N ARG A 56 -1.40 -0.49 -2.46
CA ARG A 56 -0.53 -1.68 -2.46
C ARG A 56 0.96 -1.31 -2.42
N ALA A 57 1.35 -0.21 -3.06
CA ALA A 57 2.73 0.28 -3.02
C ALA A 57 3.11 0.73 -1.61
N GLU A 58 2.24 1.47 -0.93
CA GLU A 58 2.40 1.91 0.45
C GLU A 58 2.49 0.73 1.41
N ALA A 59 1.54 -0.22 1.34
CA ALA A 59 1.55 -1.42 2.18
C ALA A 59 2.86 -2.21 2.01
N ARG A 60 3.31 -2.40 0.77
CA ARG A 60 4.58 -3.07 0.47
C ARG A 60 5.78 -2.27 0.99
N TYR A 61 5.75 -0.94 0.89
CA TYR A 61 6.81 -0.08 1.40
C TYR A 61 6.93 -0.23 2.92
N LEU A 62 5.82 -0.13 3.65
CA LEU A 62 5.78 -0.28 5.11
C LEU A 62 6.31 -1.64 5.55
N ALA A 63 5.82 -2.73 4.95
CA ALA A 63 6.25 -4.08 5.27
C ALA A 63 7.75 -4.30 5.03
N LEU A 64 8.29 -3.78 3.92
CA LEU A 64 9.73 -3.85 3.64
C LEU A 64 10.54 -2.95 4.57
N SER A 65 10.03 -1.78 4.94
CA SER A 65 10.72 -0.82 5.80
C SER A 65 10.91 -1.36 7.21
N ALA A 66 9.91 -2.05 7.76
CA ALA A 66 9.96 -2.67 9.07
C ALA A 66 11.07 -3.72 9.20
N VAL A 67 11.36 -4.48 8.13
CA VAL A 67 12.34 -5.59 8.18
C VAL A 67 13.67 -5.27 7.49
N ALA A 68 13.86 -4.06 6.98
CA ALA A 68 15.09 -3.66 6.32
C ALA A 68 16.30 -3.72 7.29
N PRO A 69 17.53 -3.97 6.84
CA PRO A 69 18.72 -3.88 7.72
C PRO A 69 19.09 -2.44 8.09
N ALA A 70 19.78 -2.25 9.23
CA ALA A 70 20.40 -0.97 9.58
C ALA A 70 21.55 -0.69 8.64
N GLY A 71 21.39 0.31 7.76
CA GLY A 71 22.35 0.65 6.72
C GLY A 71 21.84 0.48 5.29
N MET A 72 20.61 -0.03 5.09
CA MET A 72 20.02 -0.03 3.75
C MET A 72 19.72 1.42 3.31
N PRO A 73 20.23 1.87 2.14
CA PRO A 73 19.97 3.22 1.65
C PRO A 73 18.47 3.50 1.50
N ARG A 74 18.05 4.71 1.87
CA ARG A 74 16.68 5.21 1.74
C ARG A 74 16.66 6.43 0.83
N LEU A 75 15.60 6.56 0.04
CA LEU A 75 15.40 7.71 -0.84
C LEU A 75 14.92 8.96 -0.08
N ILE A 76 14.36 8.77 1.11
CA ILE A 76 13.81 9.83 1.97
C ILE A 76 14.32 9.64 3.40
N ALA A 77 14.31 10.72 4.18
CA ALA A 77 14.60 10.65 5.61
C ALA A 77 13.50 9.85 6.33
N VAL A 78 13.90 9.03 7.30
CA VAL A 78 13.01 8.19 8.10
C VAL A 78 13.40 8.28 9.57
N ASP A 79 12.45 8.05 10.46
CA ASP A 79 12.67 8.01 11.91
C ASP A 79 13.33 6.71 12.37
N ALA A 80 13.59 6.59 13.68
CA ALA A 80 14.23 5.42 14.28
C ALA A 80 13.42 4.13 14.07
N ASP A 81 12.09 4.25 13.96
CA ASP A 81 11.14 3.18 13.62
C ASP A 81 11.09 2.87 12.11
N ARG A 82 11.82 3.66 11.31
CA ARG A 82 11.93 3.58 9.84
C ARG A 82 10.64 3.90 9.09
N LEU A 83 9.79 4.72 9.69
CA LEU A 83 8.68 5.36 9.00
C LEU A 83 9.12 6.70 8.38
N PRO A 84 8.54 7.10 7.23
CA PRO A 84 8.77 8.42 6.64
C PRO A 84 8.46 9.53 7.65
N ARG A 85 9.31 10.56 7.71
CA ARG A 85 8.96 11.80 8.38
C ARG A 85 7.94 12.53 7.51
N VAL A 86 6.84 12.97 8.12
CA VAL A 86 5.88 13.90 7.51
C VAL A 86 6.18 15.25 8.14
N ASP A 87 7.12 15.96 7.54
CA ASP A 87 7.42 17.37 7.80
C ASP A 87 6.38 18.30 7.18
#